data_AF-A0A378K186-F1
#
_entry.id   AF-A0A378K186-F1
#
_cell.length_a   1.000
_cell.length_b   1.000
_cell.length_c   1.000
_cell.angle_alpha   90.00
_cell.angle_beta   90.00
_cell.angle_gamma   90.00
#
_symmetry.space_group_name_H-M   'P 1'
#
loop_
_entity.id
_entity.type
_entity.pdbx_description
1 polymer ?
#
loop_
_entity_poly.entity_id
_entity_poly.type
_entity_poly.pdbx_seq_one_letter_code
_entity_poly.pdbx_strand_id
1 'polypeptide(L)'
;MLTYLKKGWNGELTFFQIIFGRYSSSYLFDGGVVYIGFYILLICALVNHPWNINNIWLYPLLLYSIGFYIWLLKAFWGSAYQTTHFYSFILIRIFTILLPIFSICLFFLILIYYFVSALFDLYN
;
A
#
# COMPACT_ATOMS: atom_id res chain seq x y z
N MET A 1 -5.16 -9.86 15.01
CA MET A 1 -5.12 -9.47 13.58
C MET A 1 -6.49 -9.16 12.97
N LEU A 2 -7.46 -10.08 12.99
CA LEU A 2 -8.80 -9.84 12.41
C LEU A 2 -9.53 -8.62 13.01
N THR A 3 -9.42 -8.40 14.32
CA THR A 3 -10.01 -7.23 14.99
C THR A 3 -9.38 -5.93 14.53
N TYR A 4 -8.07 -5.90 14.28
CA TYR A 4 -7.37 -4.72 13.75
C TYR A 4 -7.79 -4.42 12.32
N LEU A 5 -7.84 -5.44 11.46
CA LEU A 5 -8.34 -5.31 10.09
C LEU A 5 -9.81 -4.87 10.07
N LYS A 6 -10.65 -5.43 10.93
CA LYS A 6 -12.06 -5.03 11.06
C LYS A 6 -12.19 -3.57 11.50
N LYS A 7 -11.43 -3.14 12.52
CA LYS A 7 -11.42 -1.76 13.00
C LYS A 7 -10.93 -0.79 11.92
N GLY A 8 -9.86 -1.11 11.19
CA GLY A 8 -9.40 -0.26 10.09
C GLY A 8 -10.40 -0.19 8.94
N TRP A 9 -11.08 -1.30 8.63
CA TRP A 9 -12.14 -1.31 7.63
C TRP A 9 -13.35 -0.48 8.05
N ASN A 10 -13.63 -0.40 9.34
CA ASN A 10 -14.69 0.46 9.89
C ASN A 10 -14.25 1.91 10.09
N GLY A 11 -12.98 2.25 9.85
CA GLY A 11 -12.46 3.58 10.10
C GLY A 11 -12.35 3.91 11.60
N GLU A 12 -12.27 2.88 12.45
CA GLU A 12 -12.23 2.99 13.90
C GLU A 12 -10.80 3.19 14.46
N LEU A 13 -9.78 3.22 13.60
CA LEU A 13 -8.38 3.37 14.00
C LEU A 13 -7.89 4.80 13.87
N THR A 14 -7.11 5.25 14.86
CA THR A 14 -6.38 6.53 14.78
C THR A 14 -5.13 6.39 13.92
N PHE A 15 -4.61 7.50 13.41
CA PHE A 15 -3.46 7.54 12.51
C PHE A 15 -2.22 6.84 13.10
N PHE A 16 -1.93 7.07 14.37
CA PHE A 16 -0.83 6.41 15.07
C PHE A 16 -1.07 4.91 15.27
N GLN A 17 -2.32 4.48 15.47
CA GLN A 17 -2.65 3.06 15.54
C GLN A 17 -2.48 2.36 14.18
N ILE A 18 -2.76 3.06 13.08
CA ILE A 18 -2.57 2.54 11.71
C ILE A 18 -1.07 2.35 11.40
N ILE A 19 -0.23 3.33 11.76
CA ILE A 19 1.20 3.31 11.40
C ILE A 19 2.04 2.51 12.39
N PHE A 20 1.81 2.68 13.69
CA PHE A 20 2.69 2.16 14.74
C PHE A 20 2.08 1.03 15.58
N GLY A 21 0.82 0.65 15.33
CA GLY A 21 0.17 -0.45 16.06
C GLY A 21 0.03 -0.24 17.57
N ARG A 22 0.35 0.95 18.10
CA ARG A 22 0.38 1.22 19.54
C ARG A 22 -1.00 0.94 20.15
N TYR A 23 -1.03 0.05 21.15
CA TYR A 23 -2.18 -0.44 21.95
C TYR A 23 -2.86 -1.77 21.56
N SER A 24 -2.29 -2.63 20.70
CA SER A 24 -2.72 -4.05 20.63
C SER A 24 -1.67 -5.00 21.18
N SER A 25 -1.92 -5.52 22.38
CA SER A 25 -1.11 -6.56 23.03
C SER A 25 -1.22 -7.88 22.26
N SER A 26 -0.19 -8.24 21.48
CA SER A 26 -0.14 -9.30 20.43
C SER A 26 -0.81 -8.83 19.13
N TYR A 27 -0.14 -8.86 17.97
CA TYR A 27 0.44 -10.01 17.28
C TYR A 27 1.60 -9.57 16.38
N LEU A 28 2.73 -10.29 16.48
CA LEU A 28 3.86 -10.37 15.54
C LEU A 28 3.60 -9.73 14.15
N PHE A 29 4.38 -8.69 13.80
CA PHE A 29 4.30 -7.78 12.62
C PHE A 29 3.65 -6.40 12.87
N ASP A 30 4.04 -5.74 13.96
CA ASP A 30 3.56 -4.40 14.32
C ASP A 30 4.09 -3.30 13.38
N GLY A 31 3.19 -2.80 12.53
CA GLY A 31 3.25 -1.46 11.96
C GLY A 31 3.12 -1.39 10.45
N GLY A 32 2.51 -0.29 9.98
CA GLY A 32 2.55 0.12 8.57
C GLY A 32 3.98 0.17 8.00
N VAL A 33 4.99 0.34 8.86
CA VAL A 33 6.42 0.29 8.49
C VAL A 33 6.86 -1.08 7.98
N VAL A 34 6.47 -2.19 8.64
CA VAL A 34 6.83 -3.54 8.18
C VAL A 34 6.11 -3.88 6.89
N TYR A 35 4.90 -3.32 6.70
CA TYR A 35 4.14 -3.44 5.45
C TYR A 35 4.68 -2.56 4.31
N ILE A 36 5.18 -1.36 4.60
CA ILE A 36 5.93 -0.54 3.64
C ILE A 36 7.20 -1.29 3.21
N GLY A 37 7.89 -1.92 4.16
CA GLY A 37 9.02 -2.82 3.90
C GLY A 37 8.64 -4.00 3.00
N PHE A 38 7.50 -4.65 3.26
CA PHE A 38 6.96 -5.71 2.42
C PHE A 38 6.66 -5.21 0.99
N TYR A 39 6.08 -4.01 0.84
CA TYR A 39 5.82 -3.40 -0.47
C TYR A 39 7.11 -3.09 -1.24
N ILE A 40 8.13 -2.56 -0.58
CA ILE A 40 9.45 -2.32 -1.18
C ILE A 40 10.06 -3.64 -1.64
N LEU A 41 10.01 -4.69 -0.81
CA LEU A 41 10.51 -6.02 -1.15
C LEU A 41 9.73 -6.66 -2.31
N LEU A 42 8.40 -6.47 -2.37
CA LEU A 42 7.55 -6.95 -3.45
C LEU A 42 7.88 -6.23 -4.77
N ILE A 43 8.08 -4.91 -4.74
CA ILE A 43 8.50 -4.12 -5.92
C ILE A 43 9.89 -4.57 -6.37
N CYS A 44 10.85 -4.72 -5.45
CA CYS A 44 12.17 -5.25 -5.77
C CYS A 44 12.09 -6.65 -6.38
N ALA A 45 11.22 -7.53 -5.87
CA ALA A 45 11.04 -8.87 -6.42
C ALA A 45 10.45 -8.83 -7.85
N LEU A 46 9.49 -7.94 -8.10
CA LEU A 46 8.85 -7.77 -9.42
C LEU A 46 9.77 -7.12 -10.46
N VAL A 47 10.68 -6.24 -10.04
CA VAL A 47 11.69 -5.63 -10.92
C VAL A 47 12.79 -6.64 -11.30
N ASN A 48 13.22 -7.47 -10.35
CA ASN A 48 14.31 -8.43 -10.58
C ASN A 48 13.86 -9.73 -11.28
N HIS A 49 12.57 -10.05 -11.22
CA HIS A 49 12.05 -11.27 -11.84
C HIS A 49 10.86 -10.95 -12.76
N PRO A 50 11.00 -11.13 -14.09
CA PRO A 50 9.89 -10.95 -15.02
C PRO A 50 8.74 -11.91 -14.69
N TRP A 51 7.53 -11.51 -15.08
CA TRP A 51 6.30 -12.25 -14.85
C TRP A 51 6.38 -13.60 -15.58
N ASN A 52 6.55 -14.68 -14.81
CA ASN A 52 6.69 -16.05 -15.33
C ASN A 52 5.95 -17.02 -14.40
N ILE A 53 5.48 -18.14 -14.94
CA ILE A 53 4.81 -19.24 -14.23
C ILE A 53 5.65 -19.75 -13.04
N ASN A 54 6.99 -19.68 -13.14
CA ASN A 54 7.90 -20.06 -12.05
C ASN A 54 7.78 -19.15 -10.81
N ASN A 55 7.20 -17.95 -10.97
CA ASN A 55 7.02 -16.97 -9.90
C ASN A 55 5.56 -16.88 -9.43
N ILE A 56 4.78 -17.96 -9.57
CA ILE A 56 3.34 -17.99 -9.26
C ILE A 56 3.02 -17.59 -7.81
N TRP A 57 3.97 -17.81 -6.90
CA TRP A 57 3.86 -17.45 -5.49
C TRP A 57 3.80 -15.93 -5.26
N LEU A 58 4.18 -15.11 -6.25
CA LEU A 58 4.03 -13.65 -6.22
C LEU A 58 2.57 -13.21 -6.40
N TYR A 59 1.70 -13.99 -7.06
CA TYR A 59 0.31 -13.59 -7.31
C TYR A 59 -0.52 -13.43 -6.03
N PRO A 60 -0.51 -14.37 -5.06
CA PRO A 60 -1.18 -14.18 -3.78
C PRO A 60 -0.63 -12.98 -3.00
N LEU A 61 0.68 -12.72 -3.06
CA LEU A 61 1.30 -11.56 -2.41
C LEU A 61 0.86 -10.25 -3.06
N LEU A 62 0.70 -10.22 -4.38
CA LEU A 62 0.20 -9.06 -5.12
C LEU A 62 -1.28 -8.79 -4.81
N LEU A 63 -2.12 -9.82 -4.78
CA LEU A 63 -3.53 -9.71 -4.37
C LEU A 63 -3.65 -9.21 -2.92
N TYR A 64 -2.83 -9.75 -2.03
CA TYR A 64 -2.77 -9.32 -0.64
C TYR A 64 -2.38 -7.84 -0.53
N SER A 65 -1.40 -7.40 -1.33
CA SER A 65 -0.96 -6.01 -1.41
C SER A 65 -2.10 -5.09 -1.84
N ILE A 66 -2.82 -5.44 -2.91
CA ILE A 66 -3.99 -4.67 -3.39
C ILE A 66 -5.08 -4.58 -2.32
N GLY A 67 -5.44 -5.70 -1.70
CA GLY A 67 -6.46 -5.73 -0.65
C GLY A 67 -6.07 -4.87 0.55
N PHE A 68 -4.80 -4.92 0.95
CA PHE A 68 -4.27 -4.10 2.04
C PHE A 68 -4.19 -2.61 1.68
N TYR A 69 -3.86 -2.29 0.44
CA TYR A 69 -3.86 -0.90 -0.05
C TYR A 69 -5.24 -0.26 0.06
N ILE A 70 -6.28 -0.98 -0.38
CA ILE A 70 -7.67 -0.55 -0.23
C ILE A 70 -8.04 -0.39 1.24
N TRP A 71 -7.64 -1.35 2.08
CA TRP A 71 -7.85 -1.28 3.53
C TRP A 71 -7.18 -0.05 4.15
N LEU A 72 -5.94 0.27 3.74
CA LEU A 72 -5.14 1.39 4.26
C LEU A 72 -5.75 2.74 3.89
N LEU A 73 -6.23 2.89 2.65
CA LEU A 73 -6.97 4.08 2.22
C LEU A 73 -8.23 4.28 3.08
N LYS A 74 -8.98 3.20 3.30
CA LYS A 74 -10.20 3.24 4.11
C LYS A 74 -9.91 3.57 5.58
N ALA A 75 -8.85 2.97 6.13
CA ALA A 75 -8.41 3.23 7.50
C ALA A 75 -7.97 4.68 7.69
N PHE A 76 -7.17 5.25 6.77
CA PHE A 76 -6.77 6.65 6.84
C PHE A 76 -7.94 7.62 6.65
N TRP A 77 -8.88 7.29 5.76
CA TRP A 77 -10.09 8.08 5.59
C TRP A 77 -10.92 8.13 6.89
N GLY A 78 -11.13 6.99 7.53
CA GLY A 78 -11.79 6.90 8.83
C GLY A 78 -11.04 7.62 9.94
N SER A 79 -9.72 7.43 10.00
CA SER A 79 -8.85 8.09 10.97
C SER A 79 -8.96 9.61 10.92
N ALA A 80 -9.17 10.21 9.74
CA ALA A 80 -9.33 11.65 9.65
C ALA A 80 -10.47 12.12 10.58
N TYR A 81 -11.62 11.43 10.57
CA TYR A 81 -12.77 11.78 11.41
C TYR A 81 -12.54 11.58 12.91
N GLN A 82 -11.53 10.81 13.30
CA GLN A 82 -11.17 10.61 14.72
C GLN A 82 -10.20 11.66 15.24
N THR A 83 -9.58 12.44 14.36
CA THR A 83 -8.64 13.48 14.78
C THR A 83 -9.38 14.72 15.25
N THR A 84 -8.99 15.21 16.43
CA THR A 84 -9.55 16.43 17.03
C THR A 84 -8.93 17.70 16.45
N HIS A 85 -7.73 17.62 15.88
CA HIS A 85 -7.01 18.76 15.29
C HIS A 85 -7.31 18.92 13.80
N PHE A 86 -7.82 20.08 13.41
CA PHE A 86 -8.19 20.43 12.03
C PHE A 86 -7.05 20.28 11.02
N TYR A 87 -5.83 20.70 11.40
CA TYR A 87 -4.65 20.55 10.53
C TYR A 87 -4.31 19.10 10.24
N SER A 88 -4.37 18.23 11.26
CA SER A 88 -4.12 16.79 11.09
C SER A 88 -5.20 16.13 10.25
N PHE A 89 -6.47 16.51 10.42
CA PHE A 89 -7.58 16.05 9.59
C PHE A 89 -7.33 16.33 8.10
N ILE A 90 -6.99 17.57 7.75
CA ILE A 90 -6.71 17.98 6.36
C ILE A 90 -5.53 17.20 5.82
N LEU A 91 -4.43 17.12 6.58
CA LEU A 91 -3.21 16.46 6.14
C LEU A 91 -3.43 14.97 5.85
N ILE A 92 -4.16 14.27 6.72
CA ILE A 92 -4.50 12.86 6.51
C ILE A 92 -5.33 12.68 5.24
N ARG A 93 -6.32 13.56 4.99
CA ARG A 93 -7.13 13.48 3.76
C ARG A 93 -6.34 13.74 2.49
N ILE A 94 -5.53 14.80 2.49
CA ILE A 94 -4.66 15.13 1.36
C ILE A 94 -3.74 13.96 1.07
N PHE A 95 -3.12 13.37 2.10
CA PHE A 95 -2.26 12.21 1.95
C PHE A 95 -3.01 10.98 1.39
N THR A 96 -4.22 10.72 1.89
CA THR A 96 -5.06 9.60 1.43
C THR A 96 -5.47 9.75 -0.04
N ILE A 97 -5.60 10.98 -0.54
CA ILE A 97 -5.93 11.26 -1.96
C ILE A 97 -4.67 11.27 -2.83
N LEU A 98 -3.56 11.80 -2.33
CA LEU A 98 -2.30 11.87 -3.09
C LEU A 98 -1.72 10.48 -3.35
N LEU A 99 -1.79 9.56 -2.39
CA LEU A 99 -1.26 8.20 -2.52
C LEU A 99 -1.77 7.44 -3.76
N PRO A 100 -3.09 7.37 -4.04
CA PRO A 100 -3.60 6.73 -5.25
C PRO A 100 -3.21 7.49 -6.51
N ILE A 101 -3.15 8.82 -6.49
CA ILE A 101 -2.67 9.61 -7.64
C ILE A 101 -1.23 9.25 -7.96
N PHE A 102 -0.32 9.24 -6.97
CA PHE A 102 1.07 8.82 -7.15
C PHE A 102 1.18 7.39 -7.67
N SER A 103 0.37 6.47 -7.15
CA SER A 103 0.35 5.07 -7.59
C SER A 103 -0.06 4.93 -9.06
N ILE A 104 -1.08 5.68 -9.50
CA ILE A 104 -1.52 5.71 -10.89
C ILE A 104 -0.42 6.31 -11.80
N CYS A 105 0.19 7.42 -11.39
CA CYS A 105 1.27 8.04 -12.15
C CYS A 105 2.46 7.08 -12.32
N LEU A 106 2.87 6.38 -11.26
CA LEU A 106 3.94 5.39 -11.31
C LEU A 106 3.58 4.22 -12.22
N PHE A 107 2.34 3.74 -12.19
CA PHE A 107 1.87 2.69 -13.09
C PHE A 107 2.02 3.10 -14.57
N PHE A 108 1.56 4.30 -14.94
CA PHE A 108 1.74 4.80 -16.30
C PHE A 108 3.21 4.95 -16.69
N LEU A 109 4.06 5.43 -15.78
CA LEU A 109 5.50 5.57 -16.03
C LEU A 109 6.16 4.21 -16.31
N ILE A 110 5.82 3.19 -15.52
CA ILE A 110 6.30 1.82 -15.72
C ILE A 110 5.81 1.26 -17.06
N LEU A 111 4.53 1.49 -17.41
CA LEU A 111 3.96 1.02 -18.67
C LEU A 111 4.68 1.66 -19.88
N ILE A 112 4.92 2.97 -19.83
CA ILE A 112 5.68 3.68 -20.86
C ILE A 112 7.11 3.13 -20.95
N TYR A 113 7.78 2.91 -19.81
CA TYR A 113 9.12 2.35 -19.79
C TYR A 113 9.20 1.00 -20.50
N TYR A 114 8.32 0.05 -20.16
CA TYR A 114 8.30 -1.26 -20.81
C TYR A 114 7.91 -1.19 -22.28
N PHE A 115 6.97 -0.31 -22.64
CA PHE A 115 6.58 -0.10 -24.04
C PHE A 115 7.76 0.42 -24.87
N VAL A 116 8.49 1.41 -24.36
CA VAL A 116 9.68 1.95 -25.01
C VAL A 116 10.79 0.89 -25.10
N SER A 117 11.03 0.12 -24.03
CA SER A 117 11.99 -0.98 -24.05
C SER A 117 11.65 -2.01 -25.13
N ALA A 118 10.39 -2.44 -25.22
CA ALA A 118 9.94 -3.40 -26.22
C ALA A 118 10.07 -2.86 -27.65
N LEU A 119 9.86 -1.55 -27.86
CA LEU A 119 10.13 -0.93 -29.15
C LEU A 119 11.62 -0.98 -29.50
N PHE A 120 12.51 -0.62 -28.56
CA PHE A 120 13.95 -0.70 -28.80
C PHE A 120 14.43 -2.12 -29.10
N ASP A 121 13.89 -3.12 -28.39
CA ASP A 121 14.19 -4.54 -28.64
C ASP A 121 13.67 -5.03 -30.00
N LEU A 122 12.63 -4.40 -30.55
CA LEU A 122 12.09 -4.74 -31.87
C LEU A 122 12.87 -4.07 -33.02
N TYR A 123 13.55 -2.96 -32.73
CA TYR A 123 14.40 -2.24 -33.70
C TYR A 123 15.84 -2.77 -33.76
N ASN A 124 16.33 -3.44 -32.70
CA ASN A 124 17.65 -4.10 -32.65
C ASN A 124 17.56 -5.58 -33.02
#